data_AF-A0A2G9MRF8-F1
#
_entry.id   AF-A0A2G9MRF8-F1
#
_cell.length_a   1.000
_cell.length_b   1.000
_cell.length_c   1.000
_cell.angle_alpha   90.00
_cell.angle_beta   90.00
_cell.angle_gamma   90.00
#
_symmetry.space_group_name_H-M   'P 1'
#
loop_
_entity.id
_entity.type
_entity.pdbx_description
1 polymer ?
#
loop_
_entity_poly.entity_id
_entity_poly.type
_entity_poly.pdbx_seq_one_letter_code
_entity_poly.pdbx_strand_id
1 'polypeptide(L)'
;MSTPNSPGMSTKLVSRITLVLLFRKFIIVLKINPNLFIAFHFTQNMLTETAKKALEKQSYRIIGTHSAVKTCGWTKKMVKGEGGCYKLKFYGIMSHQCLQMTTSISCANRCTFCWRGYKAPVSKEWGWAVDDPEMILNKSLEEHYDLLVGYKGNSKTNQQLFQQSNTVKHVALSLTGEPIIYPRINELLKLFNGRGISTFMVTNAQYPEQIRDLNPVTQLYCSVDAPNKDLLKKIDLPLFSDYWERMLKSLEFLSQKKERTCIRLTIVNSLNDVEPENYAQLIQLGDPDFVEVKGYMFVGDSRQRLNKDNMPWHEDVVAFSKKILKFLPDYELISEHIPSRVVLLAKKKFFVDGEWKTWIDFEKWEKLINSEKNFTSLDFVKKTPSVGISGRKIKEEVEKKKGIYVNEETEELEFWKENKDDSSKDSNDDGC
;
A
#
# COMPACT_ATOMS: atom_id res chain seq x y z
N MET A 1 27.98 54.92 55.38
CA MET A 1 28.12 53.55 55.90
C MET A 1 27.27 52.62 55.04
N SER A 2 27.93 51.60 54.47
CA SER A 2 27.41 50.30 53.98
C SER A 2 26.23 50.23 53.00
N THR A 3 26.55 50.00 51.72
CA THR A 3 25.95 48.93 50.89
C THR A 3 26.65 47.58 51.18
N PRO A 4 26.20 46.40 50.69
CA PRO A 4 24.87 45.95 50.22
C PRO A 4 24.49 44.56 50.79
N ASN A 5 23.33 43.98 50.42
CA ASN A 5 23.27 42.56 50.00
C ASN A 5 21.95 42.18 49.31
N SER A 6 22.06 41.88 48.02
CA SER A 6 21.08 41.16 47.21
C SER A 6 21.22 39.64 47.42
N PRO A 7 20.13 38.85 47.51
CA PRO A 7 20.24 37.40 47.35
C PRO A 7 20.13 37.06 45.85
N GLY A 8 21.25 37.21 45.14
CA GLY A 8 21.48 36.59 43.84
C GLY A 8 22.23 35.27 44.00
N MET A 9 21.97 34.32 43.11
CA MET A 9 22.72 33.05 42.94
C MET A 9 22.65 32.04 44.10
N SER A 10 21.61 31.20 44.15
CA SER A 10 21.75 29.88 44.79
C SER A 10 20.82 28.80 44.19
N THR A 11 19.59 29.14 43.80
CA THR A 11 18.62 28.14 43.34
C THR A 11 18.88 27.58 41.93
N LYS A 12 19.42 28.36 40.99
CA LYS A 12 19.73 27.90 39.62
C LYS A 12 20.98 27.00 39.53
N LEU A 13 21.94 27.15 40.44
CA LEU A 13 23.17 26.35 40.44
C LEU A 13 22.93 24.97 41.07
N VAL A 14 22.14 24.93 42.15
CA VAL A 14 21.71 23.68 42.80
C VAL A 14 20.84 22.84 41.84
N SER A 15 20.00 23.45 41.00
CA SER A 15 19.21 22.71 40.01
C SER A 15 20.07 22.12 38.89
N ARG A 16 21.09 22.82 38.40
CA ARG A 16 22.02 22.31 37.38
C ARG A 16 22.93 21.21 37.91
N ILE A 17 23.43 21.34 39.14
CA ILE A 17 24.27 20.30 39.76
C ILE A 17 23.44 19.04 40.05
N THR A 18 22.20 19.19 40.53
CA THR A 18 21.28 18.07 40.73
C THR A 18 20.93 17.38 39.41
N LEU A 19 20.70 18.14 38.33
CA LEU A 19 20.42 17.60 37.00
C LEU A 19 21.63 16.86 36.41
N VAL A 20 22.84 17.39 36.56
CA VAL A 20 24.09 16.75 36.11
C VAL A 20 24.40 15.50 36.93
N LEU A 21 24.13 15.50 38.24
CA LEU A 21 24.27 14.32 39.10
C LEU A 21 23.23 13.25 38.78
N LEU A 22 21.98 13.62 38.49
CA LEU A 22 20.94 12.71 37.98
C LEU A 22 21.33 12.13 36.62
N PHE A 23 21.86 12.95 35.71
CA PHE A 23 22.32 12.50 34.39
C PHE A 23 23.54 11.56 34.50
N ARG A 24 24.48 11.86 35.40
CA ARG A 24 25.63 10.97 35.69
C ARG A 24 25.17 9.66 36.34
N LYS A 25 24.25 9.70 37.30
CA LYS A 25 23.65 8.49 37.88
C LYS A 25 22.89 7.68 36.84
N PHE A 26 22.16 8.33 35.93
CA PHE A 26 21.45 7.67 34.83
C PHE A 26 22.42 6.99 33.86
N ILE A 27 23.51 7.66 33.46
CA ILE A 27 24.59 7.07 32.63
C ILE A 27 25.27 5.90 33.34
N ILE A 28 25.49 5.99 34.66
CA ILE A 28 26.06 4.90 35.46
C ILE A 28 25.09 3.70 35.52
N VAL A 29 23.79 3.93 35.71
CA VAL A 29 22.76 2.88 35.69
C VAL A 29 22.67 2.21 34.31
N LEU A 30 22.78 2.97 33.22
CA LEU A 30 22.82 2.43 31.85
C LEU A 30 24.07 1.61 31.55
N LYS A 31 25.22 1.96 32.15
CA LYS A 31 26.46 1.16 32.05
C LYS A 31 26.43 -0.11 32.90
N ILE A 32 25.70 -0.12 34.01
CA ILE A 32 25.62 -1.26 34.94
C ILE A 32 24.55 -2.26 34.50
N ASN A 33 23.49 -1.82 33.81
CA ASN A 33 22.43 -2.71 33.34
C ASN A 33 22.00 -2.37 31.90
N PRO A 34 22.70 -2.89 30.87
CA PRO A 34 22.34 -2.67 29.47
C PRO A 34 20.92 -3.15 29.13
N ASN A 35 20.38 -4.10 29.91
CA ASN A 35 18.99 -4.55 29.75
C ASN A 35 17.96 -3.47 30.12
N LEU A 36 18.32 -2.47 30.92
CA LEU A 36 17.43 -1.33 31.23
C LEU A 36 17.34 -0.35 30.04
N PHE A 37 18.41 -0.21 29.25
CA PHE A 37 18.40 0.56 28.00
C PHE A 37 17.56 -0.15 26.93
N ILE A 38 17.71 -1.48 26.85
CA ILE A 38 16.94 -2.35 25.96
C ILE A 38 15.44 -2.29 26.33
N ALA A 39 15.09 -2.42 27.63
CA ALA A 39 13.71 -2.32 28.10
C ALA A 39 13.06 -0.95 27.83
N PHE A 40 13.83 0.14 27.87
CA PHE A 40 13.30 1.49 27.57
C PHE A 40 13.03 1.69 26.06
N HIS A 41 13.81 1.07 25.17
CA HIS A 41 13.58 1.15 23.72
C HIS A 41 12.33 0.41 23.24
N PHE A 42 11.95 -0.70 23.89
CA PHE A 42 10.77 -1.49 23.52
C PHE A 42 9.43 -0.95 24.05
N THR A 43 9.40 0.26 24.63
CA THR A 43 8.15 0.90 25.14
C THR A 43 7.77 2.18 24.40
N GLN A 44 8.53 2.59 23.40
CA GLN A 44 8.25 3.83 22.68
C GLN A 44 7.20 3.65 21.58
N ASN A 45 6.19 4.52 21.59
CA ASN A 45 5.25 4.69 20.50
C ASN A 45 5.97 5.24 19.25
N MET A 46 5.55 4.79 18.07
CA MET A 46 6.09 5.27 16.79
C MET A 46 5.72 6.71 16.48
N LEU A 47 4.61 7.19 17.05
CA LEU A 47 4.11 8.54 16.88
C LEU A 47 4.20 9.32 18.19
N THR A 48 4.59 10.58 18.07
CA THR A 48 4.32 11.57 19.13
C THR A 48 2.82 11.84 19.23
N GLU A 49 2.35 12.26 20.40
CA GLU A 49 0.93 12.60 20.59
C GLU A 49 0.42 13.67 19.61
N THR A 50 1.25 14.66 19.28
CA THR A 50 0.92 15.68 18.29
C THR A 50 0.75 15.08 16.89
N ALA A 51 1.63 14.16 16.49
CA ALA A 51 1.54 13.48 15.20
C ALA A 51 0.32 12.55 15.14
N LYS A 52 0.04 11.81 16.22
CA LYS A 52 -1.17 10.98 16.36
C LYS A 52 -2.44 11.80 16.15
N LYS A 53 -2.61 12.91 16.88
CA LYS A 53 -3.77 13.80 16.73
C LYS A 53 -3.91 14.38 15.32
N ALA A 54 -2.79 14.66 14.64
CA ALA A 54 -2.81 15.17 13.28
C ALA A 54 -3.30 14.11 12.28
N LEU A 55 -2.93 12.83 12.47
CA LEU A 55 -3.42 11.72 11.65
C LEU A 55 -4.89 11.41 11.94
N GLU A 56 -5.32 11.44 13.20
CA GLU A 56 -6.73 11.25 13.59
C GLU A 56 -7.65 12.28 12.94
N LYS A 57 -7.22 13.56 12.86
CA LYS A 57 -7.93 14.60 12.09
C LYS A 57 -8.07 14.28 10.59
N GLN A 58 -7.17 13.47 10.04
CA GLN A 58 -7.23 12.97 8.67
C GLN A 58 -7.96 11.63 8.55
N SER A 59 -8.73 11.25 9.58
CA SER A 59 -9.51 10.03 9.69
C SER A 59 -8.69 8.74 9.74
N TYR A 60 -7.42 8.81 10.13
CA TYR A 60 -6.70 7.61 10.55
C TYR A 60 -7.21 7.15 11.91
N ARG A 61 -7.20 5.84 12.13
CA ARG A 61 -7.34 5.22 13.45
C ARG A 61 -6.02 4.55 13.78
N ILE A 62 -5.38 4.99 14.85
CA ILE A 62 -4.09 4.42 15.28
C ILE A 62 -4.36 3.16 16.08
N ILE A 63 -3.71 2.07 15.68
CA ILE A 63 -3.82 0.76 16.30
C ILE A 63 -2.55 0.52 17.12
N GLY A 64 -2.72 0.39 18.43
CA GLY A 64 -1.62 0.21 19.36
C GLY A 64 -0.61 1.36 19.30
N THR A 65 0.66 1.01 19.16
CA THR A 65 1.81 1.91 19.26
C THR A 65 2.40 2.30 17.90
N HIS A 66 2.10 1.55 16.83
CA HIS A 66 2.75 1.73 15.52
C HIS A 66 1.89 1.50 14.26
N SER A 67 0.70 0.89 14.40
CA SER A 67 -0.15 0.50 13.28
C SER A 67 -1.27 1.53 13.04
N ALA A 68 -1.91 1.49 11.87
CA ALA A 68 -3.07 2.33 11.60
C ALA A 68 -4.00 1.79 10.51
N VAL A 69 -5.28 2.14 10.59
CA VAL A 69 -6.28 1.92 9.52
C VAL A 69 -6.89 3.23 9.06
N LYS A 70 -7.43 3.24 7.83
CA LYS A 70 -8.21 4.36 7.28
C LYS A 70 -9.10 3.86 6.15
N THR A 71 -10.32 4.39 6.05
CA THR A 71 -11.20 4.05 4.93
C THR A 71 -10.69 4.64 3.61
N CYS A 72 -10.44 3.77 2.64
CA CYS A 72 -10.05 4.16 1.29
C CYS A 72 -11.15 4.98 0.61
N GLY A 73 -10.78 5.98 -0.18
CA GLY A 73 -11.74 6.79 -0.95
C GLY A 73 -12.60 5.95 -1.90
N TRP A 74 -12.04 4.88 -2.46
CA TRP A 74 -12.78 3.96 -3.33
C TRP A 74 -13.78 3.09 -2.57
N THR A 75 -13.46 2.67 -1.35
CA THR A 75 -14.44 2.01 -0.46
C THR A 75 -15.67 2.91 -0.27
N LYS A 76 -15.45 4.21 -0.01
CA LYS A 76 -16.54 5.18 0.16
C LYS A 76 -17.41 5.31 -1.09
N LYS A 77 -16.78 5.38 -2.28
CA LYS A 77 -17.50 5.44 -3.56
C LYS A 77 -18.31 4.16 -3.79
N MET A 78 -17.69 3.01 -3.61
CA MET A 78 -18.32 1.72 -3.87
C MET A 78 -19.49 1.46 -2.92
N VAL A 79 -19.36 1.78 -1.63
CA VAL A 79 -20.48 1.67 -0.66
C VAL A 79 -21.67 2.55 -1.04
N LYS A 80 -21.45 3.68 -1.73
CA LYS A 80 -22.52 4.54 -2.26
C LYS A 80 -23.02 4.13 -3.65
N GLY A 81 -22.42 3.11 -4.26
CA GLY A 81 -22.72 2.73 -5.65
C GLY A 81 -22.12 3.65 -6.72
N GLU A 82 -21.17 4.53 -6.37
CA GLU A 82 -20.53 5.50 -7.28
C GLU A 82 -19.34 4.89 -8.07
N GLY A 83 -19.27 3.55 -8.17
CA GLY A 83 -18.23 2.82 -8.90
C GLY A 83 -17.10 2.18 -8.06
N GLY A 84 -16.38 1.26 -8.68
CA GLY A 84 -15.31 0.47 -8.08
C GLY A 84 -13.89 1.03 -8.28
N CYS A 85 -12.92 0.54 -7.52
CA CYS A 85 -11.52 0.89 -7.72
C CYS A 85 -10.89 0.14 -8.89
N TYR A 86 -9.76 0.63 -9.40
CA TYR A 86 -9.04 -0.03 -10.51
C TYR A 86 -8.64 -1.49 -10.23
N LYS A 87 -8.46 -1.87 -8.95
CA LYS A 87 -8.12 -3.24 -8.57
C LYS A 87 -9.29 -4.22 -8.73
N LEU A 88 -10.54 -3.74 -8.76
CA LEU A 88 -11.67 -4.55 -9.18
C LEU A 88 -11.46 -4.97 -10.64
N LYS A 89 -11.25 -3.98 -11.51
CA LYS A 89 -11.04 -4.20 -12.94
C LYS A 89 -9.86 -5.13 -13.22
N PHE A 90 -8.74 -4.93 -12.51
CA PHE A 90 -7.50 -5.67 -12.78
C PHE A 90 -7.50 -7.09 -12.19
N TYR A 91 -8.05 -7.26 -10.99
CA TYR A 91 -7.81 -8.45 -10.17
C TYR A 91 -9.06 -9.03 -9.48
N GLY A 92 -10.24 -8.43 -9.65
CA GLY A 92 -11.47 -8.85 -8.98
C GLY A 92 -11.60 -8.39 -7.52
N ILE A 93 -10.82 -7.40 -7.09
CA ILE A 93 -10.79 -6.93 -5.69
C ILE A 93 -11.92 -5.94 -5.40
N MET A 94 -12.83 -6.31 -4.52
CA MET A 94 -13.97 -5.47 -4.12
C MET A 94 -13.55 -4.46 -3.05
N SER A 95 -13.49 -3.18 -3.43
CA SER A 95 -12.98 -2.14 -2.53
C SER A 95 -13.85 -1.87 -1.29
N HIS A 96 -15.15 -2.19 -1.33
CA HIS A 96 -16.02 -2.10 -0.15
C HIS A 96 -15.76 -3.19 0.88
N GLN A 97 -15.07 -4.28 0.53
CA GLN A 97 -14.64 -5.35 1.44
C GLN A 97 -13.13 -5.30 1.72
N CYS A 98 -12.47 -4.18 1.40
CA CYS A 98 -11.03 -4.00 1.55
C CYS A 98 -10.71 -3.17 2.81
N LEU A 99 -9.98 -3.80 3.75
CA LEU A 99 -9.33 -3.14 4.87
C LEU A 99 -8.03 -2.49 4.39
N GLN A 100 -7.93 -1.15 4.38
CA GLN A 100 -6.67 -0.46 4.12
C GLN A 100 -5.96 -0.16 5.44
N MET A 101 -4.75 -0.69 5.62
CA MET A 101 -3.98 -0.53 6.85
C MET A 101 -2.47 -0.43 6.63
N THR A 102 -1.75 -0.15 7.71
CA THR A 102 -0.31 -0.34 7.82
C THR A 102 0.05 -0.89 9.19
N THR A 103 1.10 -1.71 9.22
CA THR A 103 1.78 -2.18 10.44
C THR A 103 2.94 -1.29 10.85
N SER A 104 3.30 -0.30 10.03
CA SER A 104 4.38 0.64 10.32
C SER A 104 4.11 1.96 9.63
N ILE A 105 3.92 3.02 10.40
CA ILE A 105 3.72 4.38 9.89
C ILE A 105 5.06 5.02 9.46
N SER A 106 6.17 4.48 9.96
CA SER A 106 7.53 4.88 9.57
C SER A 106 7.92 4.29 8.22
N CYS A 107 8.81 4.98 7.50
CA CYS A 107 9.35 4.55 6.21
C CYS A 107 10.85 4.86 6.12
N ALA A 108 11.56 4.17 5.23
CA ALA A 108 12.94 4.50 4.87
C ALA A 108 13.07 5.62 3.84
N ASN A 109 11.96 6.08 3.24
CA ASN A 109 11.96 7.06 2.14
C ASN A 109 11.21 8.34 2.52
N ARG A 110 11.58 9.44 1.86
CA ARG A 110 10.94 10.76 1.94
C ARG A 110 10.41 11.20 0.57
N CYS A 111 9.81 10.29 -0.18
CA CYS A 111 9.48 10.52 -1.59
C CYS A 111 8.74 11.85 -1.82
N THR A 112 9.15 12.56 -2.87
CA THR A 112 8.60 13.86 -3.28
C THR A 112 7.08 13.79 -3.47
N PHE A 113 6.58 12.71 -4.05
CA PHE A 113 5.16 12.45 -4.32
C PHE A 113 4.39 11.84 -3.14
N CYS A 114 5.03 11.46 -2.04
CA CYS A 114 4.35 10.81 -0.92
C CYS A 114 3.33 11.77 -0.29
N TRP A 115 2.13 11.34 0.09
CA TRP A 115 1.15 12.22 0.75
C TRP A 115 1.51 12.54 2.20
N ARG A 116 2.47 11.83 2.80
CA ARG A 116 2.94 12.07 4.17
C ARG A 116 3.65 13.42 4.26
N GLY A 117 3.46 14.12 5.38
CA GLY A 117 4.21 15.32 5.72
C GLY A 117 5.64 15.04 6.17
N TYR A 118 6.47 16.08 6.19
CA TYR A 118 7.85 16.02 6.69
C TYR A 118 7.95 15.60 8.17
N LYS A 119 6.87 15.76 8.94
CA LYS A 119 6.78 15.33 10.34
C LYS A 119 6.45 13.84 10.52
N ALA A 120 6.09 13.12 9.45
CA ALA A 120 5.86 11.69 9.55
C ALA A 120 7.16 10.98 9.97
N PRO A 121 7.09 9.91 10.78
CA PRO A 121 8.28 9.19 11.20
C PRO A 121 9.01 8.58 10.00
N VAL A 122 10.34 8.56 10.08
CA VAL A 122 11.21 7.84 9.15
C VAL A 122 12.33 7.19 9.94
N SER A 123 12.69 5.98 9.55
CA SER A 123 13.78 5.21 10.14
C SER A 123 14.24 4.16 9.15
N LYS A 124 15.50 3.75 9.28
CA LYS A 124 16.07 2.60 8.58
C LYS A 124 15.71 1.29 9.27
N GLU A 125 15.59 1.29 10.59
CA GLU A 125 15.43 0.10 11.42
C GLU A 125 14.22 0.21 12.35
N TRP A 126 13.76 -0.93 12.85
CA TRP A 126 12.69 -0.99 13.86
C TRP A 126 13.25 -0.63 15.24
N GLY A 127 12.74 0.43 15.84
CA GLY A 127 13.18 0.94 17.15
C GLY A 127 12.05 1.24 18.12
N TRP A 128 10.89 0.60 17.96
CA TRP A 128 9.67 0.87 18.72
C TRP A 128 9.16 -0.37 19.44
N ALA A 129 8.14 -0.18 20.27
CA ALA A 129 7.33 -1.28 20.79
C ALA A 129 6.84 -2.18 19.65
N VAL A 130 6.79 -3.48 19.90
CA VAL A 130 6.29 -4.50 18.97
C VAL A 130 4.95 -4.95 19.53
N ASP A 131 3.86 -4.43 18.97
CA ASP A 131 2.52 -4.82 19.39
C ASP A 131 2.24 -6.29 19.01
N ASP A 132 1.24 -6.90 19.63
CA ASP A 132 0.87 -8.28 19.31
C ASP A 132 0.08 -8.37 17.97
N PRO A 133 0.42 -9.29 17.05
CA PRO A 133 -0.29 -9.49 15.78
C PRO A 133 -1.80 -9.71 15.91
N GLU A 134 -2.27 -10.48 16.91
CA GLU A 134 -3.69 -10.76 17.07
C GLU A 134 -4.44 -9.49 17.51
N MET A 135 -3.83 -8.72 18.42
CA MET A 135 -4.34 -7.41 18.82
C MET A 135 -4.41 -6.46 17.62
N ILE A 136 -3.36 -6.38 16.80
CA ILE A 136 -3.32 -5.55 15.58
C ILE A 136 -4.48 -5.94 14.66
N LEU A 137 -4.65 -7.24 14.37
CA LEU A 137 -5.70 -7.71 13.47
C LEU A 137 -7.10 -7.36 14.00
N ASN A 138 -7.39 -7.73 15.26
CA ASN A 138 -8.72 -7.55 15.85
C ASN A 138 -9.11 -6.07 15.91
N LYS A 139 -8.23 -5.22 16.42
CA LYS A 139 -8.50 -3.77 16.47
C LYS A 139 -8.57 -3.12 15.10
N SER A 140 -7.80 -3.61 14.12
CA SER A 140 -7.88 -3.09 12.75
C SER A 140 -9.24 -3.36 12.11
N LEU A 141 -9.82 -4.54 12.35
CA LEU A 141 -11.17 -4.86 11.89
C LEU A 141 -12.21 -4.00 12.63
N GLU A 142 -12.13 -3.93 13.96
CA GLU A 142 -13.02 -3.10 14.79
C GLU A 142 -13.06 -1.64 14.30
N GLU A 143 -11.91 -1.00 14.19
CA GLU A 143 -11.80 0.40 13.76
C GLU A 143 -12.20 0.61 12.30
N HIS A 144 -11.98 -0.40 11.43
CA HIS A 144 -12.46 -0.34 10.05
C HIS A 144 -13.98 -0.35 9.97
N TYR A 145 -14.63 -1.23 10.75
CA TYR A 145 -16.09 -1.28 10.81
C TYR A 145 -16.67 -0.01 11.44
N ASP A 146 -16.07 0.51 12.52
CA ASP A 146 -16.46 1.79 13.13
C ASP A 146 -16.47 2.94 12.10
N LEU A 147 -15.41 3.04 11.29
CA LEU A 147 -15.31 4.05 10.24
C LEU A 147 -16.41 3.93 9.15
N LEU A 148 -17.06 2.78 9.01
CA LEU A 148 -18.14 2.54 8.06
C LEU A 148 -19.54 2.74 8.66
N VAL A 149 -19.70 2.75 9.99
CA VAL A 149 -21.01 2.88 10.67
C VAL A 149 -21.83 4.07 10.16
N GLY A 150 -21.16 5.20 9.87
CA GLY A 150 -21.80 6.42 9.36
C GLY A 150 -22.50 6.26 8.00
N TYR A 151 -22.22 5.20 7.23
CA TYR A 151 -22.89 4.94 5.96
C TYR A 151 -24.28 4.32 6.13
N LYS A 152 -24.56 3.66 7.25
CA LYS A 152 -25.85 2.98 7.50
C LYS A 152 -27.06 3.91 7.34
N GLY A 153 -26.97 5.11 7.92
CA GLY A 153 -28.05 6.11 7.93
C GLY A 153 -28.00 7.11 6.77
N ASN A 154 -27.05 6.98 5.84
CA ASN A 154 -26.90 7.92 4.73
C ASN A 154 -27.82 7.52 3.57
N SER A 155 -28.68 8.45 3.13
CA SER A 155 -29.65 8.22 2.04
C SER A 155 -29.01 7.91 0.68
N LYS A 156 -27.73 8.24 0.48
CA LYS A 156 -26.97 7.93 -0.73
C LYS A 156 -26.26 6.58 -0.69
N THR A 157 -26.37 5.83 0.41
CA THR A 157 -25.71 4.54 0.55
C THR A 157 -26.47 3.46 -0.18
N ASN A 158 -25.76 2.64 -0.96
CA ASN A 158 -26.31 1.39 -1.46
C ASN A 158 -26.33 0.38 -0.31
N GLN A 159 -27.53 0.02 0.16
CA GLN A 159 -27.69 -0.82 1.35
C GLN A 159 -27.12 -2.23 1.17
N GLN A 160 -27.20 -2.81 -0.02
CA GLN A 160 -26.64 -4.13 -0.29
C GLN A 160 -25.10 -4.11 -0.22
N LEU A 161 -24.46 -3.12 -0.84
CA LEU A 161 -23.01 -2.95 -0.79
C LEU A 161 -22.53 -2.58 0.63
N PHE A 162 -23.29 -1.78 1.36
CA PHE A 162 -23.00 -1.49 2.77
C PHE A 162 -23.07 -2.75 3.64
N GLN A 163 -24.11 -3.58 3.50
CA GLN A 163 -24.22 -4.83 4.25
C GLN A 163 -23.03 -5.76 3.96
N GLN A 164 -22.60 -5.87 2.71
CA GLN A 164 -21.42 -6.64 2.33
C GLN A 164 -20.11 -6.07 2.89
N SER A 165 -20.03 -4.73 3.05
CA SER A 165 -18.84 -4.07 3.60
C SER A 165 -18.57 -4.40 5.07
N ASN A 166 -19.56 -4.95 5.78
CA ASN A 166 -19.40 -5.45 7.15
C ASN A 166 -18.62 -6.78 7.22
N THR A 167 -18.20 -7.33 6.09
CA THR A 167 -17.32 -8.50 6.02
C THR A 167 -16.09 -8.17 5.18
N VAL A 168 -14.95 -7.95 5.85
CA VAL A 168 -13.65 -7.78 5.19
C VAL A 168 -13.25 -9.09 4.50
N LYS A 169 -12.84 -8.98 3.22
CA LYS A 169 -12.30 -10.09 2.40
C LYS A 169 -10.87 -9.86 1.93
N HIS A 170 -10.41 -8.61 1.99
CA HIS A 170 -9.09 -8.21 1.51
C HIS A 170 -8.44 -7.26 2.52
N VAL A 171 -7.15 -7.41 2.78
CA VAL A 171 -6.34 -6.43 3.50
C VAL A 171 -5.24 -5.87 2.60
N ALA A 172 -5.22 -4.55 2.48
CA ALA A 172 -4.21 -3.80 1.75
C ALA A 172 -3.23 -3.17 2.75
N LEU A 173 -2.08 -3.83 2.94
CA LEU A 173 -0.93 -3.35 3.71
C LEU A 173 -0.18 -2.30 2.87
N SER A 174 -0.73 -1.10 2.81
CA SER A 174 -0.31 -0.04 1.88
C SER A 174 -0.76 1.37 2.27
N LEU A 175 -1.23 1.55 3.50
CA LEU A 175 -1.85 2.81 3.92
C LEU A 175 -0.85 3.97 4.02
N THR A 176 0.30 3.74 4.64
CA THR A 176 1.34 4.74 4.88
C THR A 176 2.54 4.04 5.51
N GLY A 177 3.72 4.62 5.39
CA GLY A 177 4.94 4.02 5.93
C GLY A 177 5.39 2.80 5.14
N GLU A 178 6.06 1.85 5.80
CA GLU A 178 6.62 0.65 5.21
C GLU A 178 6.20 -0.59 6.02
N PRO A 179 5.12 -1.29 5.65
CA PRO A 179 4.55 -2.34 6.49
C PRO A 179 5.45 -3.58 6.66
N ILE A 180 6.31 -3.87 5.68
CA ILE A 180 7.14 -5.09 5.68
C ILE A 180 8.18 -5.12 6.81
N ILE A 181 8.50 -3.97 7.42
CA ILE A 181 9.51 -3.89 8.50
C ILE A 181 8.97 -4.27 9.88
N TYR A 182 7.67 -4.54 10.00
CA TYR A 182 7.10 -5.00 11.25
C TYR A 182 7.70 -6.37 11.64
N PRO A 183 8.34 -6.52 12.82
CA PRO A 183 9.14 -7.71 13.13
C PRO A 183 8.35 -9.03 13.13
N ARG A 184 7.04 -8.98 13.40
CA ARG A 184 6.15 -10.16 13.44
C ARG A 184 5.20 -10.19 12.25
N ILE A 185 5.59 -9.65 11.09
CA ILE A 185 4.72 -9.55 9.91
C ILE A 185 4.20 -10.90 9.41
N ASN A 186 5.06 -11.92 9.40
CA ASN A 186 4.70 -13.27 8.96
C ASN A 186 3.66 -13.94 9.87
N GLU A 187 3.66 -13.62 11.17
CA GLU A 187 2.63 -14.09 12.11
C GLU A 187 1.29 -13.42 11.80
N LEU A 188 1.28 -12.11 11.58
CA LEU A 188 0.08 -11.37 11.21
C LEU A 188 -0.51 -11.86 9.88
N LEU A 189 0.32 -12.14 8.87
CA LEU A 189 -0.13 -12.69 7.59
C LEU A 189 -0.83 -14.04 7.75
N LYS A 190 -0.30 -14.93 8.62
CA LYS A 190 -0.95 -16.21 8.94
C LYS A 190 -2.34 -16.00 9.56
N LEU A 191 -2.48 -15.02 10.46
CA LEU A 191 -3.78 -14.71 11.07
C LEU A 191 -4.79 -14.19 10.06
N PHE A 192 -4.39 -13.36 9.10
CA PHE A 192 -5.28 -12.93 8.01
C PHE A 192 -5.70 -14.10 7.13
N ASN A 193 -4.75 -14.94 6.71
CA ASN A 193 -5.03 -16.12 5.88
C ASN A 193 -5.97 -17.10 6.62
N GLY A 194 -5.77 -17.31 7.92
CA GLY A 194 -6.64 -18.15 8.76
C GLY A 194 -8.06 -17.62 8.95
N ARG A 195 -8.33 -16.35 8.60
CA ARG A 195 -9.68 -15.77 8.54
C ARG A 195 -10.25 -15.66 7.12
N GLY A 196 -9.58 -16.27 6.13
CA GLY A 196 -9.97 -16.14 4.72
C GLY A 196 -9.83 -14.71 4.18
N ILE A 197 -8.96 -13.90 4.78
CA ILE A 197 -8.68 -12.52 4.34
C ILE A 197 -7.44 -12.53 3.46
N SER A 198 -7.63 -12.29 2.16
CA SER A 198 -6.53 -12.16 1.21
C SER A 198 -5.65 -10.94 1.49
N THR A 199 -4.34 -11.06 1.23
CA THR A 199 -3.31 -10.11 1.68
C THR A 199 -2.59 -9.45 0.50
N PHE A 200 -2.54 -8.12 0.50
CA PHE A 200 -1.88 -7.31 -0.52
C PHE A 200 -0.81 -6.44 0.13
N MET A 201 0.45 -6.83 -0.03
CA MET A 201 1.60 -6.15 0.58
C MET A 201 2.23 -5.18 -0.41
N VAL A 202 2.44 -3.93 -0.02
CA VAL A 202 3.20 -2.95 -0.81
C VAL A 202 4.46 -2.54 -0.05
N THR A 203 5.61 -2.63 -0.71
CA THR A 203 6.90 -2.20 -0.19
C THR A 203 7.61 -1.23 -1.13
N ASN A 204 8.47 -0.38 -0.58
CA ASN A 204 9.31 0.58 -1.30
C ASN A 204 10.62 -0.01 -1.86
N ALA A 205 10.81 -1.34 -1.78
CA ALA A 205 12.00 -2.05 -2.25
C ALA A 205 13.31 -1.60 -1.56
N GLN A 206 13.25 -1.17 -0.29
CA GLN A 206 14.45 -0.85 0.50
C GLN A 206 14.82 -1.93 1.52
N TYR A 207 14.08 -3.03 1.57
CA TYR A 207 14.16 -4.08 2.60
C TYR A 207 14.25 -5.47 1.97
N PRO A 208 15.36 -5.78 1.26
CA PRO A 208 15.49 -7.00 0.48
C PRO A 208 15.40 -8.27 1.34
N GLU A 209 15.97 -8.27 2.55
CA GLU A 209 15.91 -9.42 3.45
C GLU A 209 14.47 -9.71 3.89
N GLN A 210 13.70 -8.68 4.20
CA GLN A 210 12.29 -8.81 4.55
C GLN A 210 11.46 -9.29 3.36
N ILE A 211 11.79 -8.89 2.13
CA ILE A 211 11.15 -9.43 0.92
C ILE A 211 11.49 -10.91 0.77
N ARG A 212 12.76 -11.30 0.88
CA ARG A 212 13.21 -12.71 0.81
C ARG A 212 12.44 -13.57 1.80
N ASP A 213 12.39 -13.15 3.06
CA ASP A 213 11.84 -13.92 4.19
C ASP A 213 10.32 -13.78 4.34
N LEU A 214 9.64 -12.97 3.51
CA LEU A 214 8.19 -12.80 3.54
C LEU A 214 7.48 -14.12 3.17
N ASN A 215 6.57 -14.56 4.03
CA ASN A 215 5.63 -15.64 3.72
C ASN A 215 4.74 -15.25 2.53
N PRO A 216 4.21 -16.23 1.78
CA PRO A 216 3.35 -15.93 0.64
C PRO A 216 2.17 -15.04 1.03
N VAL A 217 2.00 -13.96 0.26
CA VAL A 217 0.83 -13.08 0.28
C VAL A 217 0.02 -13.28 -1.00
N THR A 218 -1.24 -12.88 -1.02
CA THR A 218 -2.06 -13.02 -2.23
C THR A 218 -1.47 -12.29 -3.43
N GLN A 219 -0.92 -11.08 -3.20
CA GLN A 219 -0.08 -10.39 -4.18
C GLN A 219 0.91 -9.42 -3.51
N LEU A 220 2.20 -9.57 -3.84
CA LEU A 220 3.28 -8.69 -3.39
C LEU A 220 3.57 -7.59 -4.42
N TYR A 221 3.66 -6.35 -3.96
CA TYR A 221 3.97 -5.19 -4.78
C TYR A 221 5.30 -4.57 -4.35
N CYS A 222 6.20 -4.36 -5.31
CA CYS A 222 7.35 -3.47 -5.14
C CYS A 222 7.11 -2.17 -5.89
N SER A 223 7.28 -1.04 -5.21
CA SER A 223 7.22 0.28 -5.86
C SER A 223 8.59 0.60 -6.46
N VAL A 224 8.63 0.93 -7.76
CA VAL A 224 9.84 1.33 -8.48
C VAL A 224 9.56 2.67 -9.13
N ASP A 225 9.97 3.74 -8.46
CA ASP A 225 9.53 5.09 -8.79
C ASP A 225 10.61 5.90 -9.54
N ALA A 226 11.72 5.28 -9.93
CA ALA A 226 12.75 5.90 -10.76
C ALA A 226 13.50 4.87 -11.63
N PRO A 227 13.94 5.23 -12.84
CA PRO A 227 14.62 4.31 -13.76
C PRO A 227 16.10 4.12 -13.43
N ASN A 228 16.72 5.04 -12.68
CA ASN A 228 18.15 5.03 -12.40
C ASN A 228 18.47 5.54 -10.97
N LYS A 229 19.72 5.32 -10.55
CA LYS A 229 20.24 5.66 -9.21
C LYS A 229 20.05 7.15 -8.87
N ASP A 230 20.35 8.05 -9.80
CA ASP A 230 20.29 9.49 -9.56
C ASP A 230 18.85 10.00 -9.41
N LEU A 231 17.94 9.52 -10.25
CA LEU A 231 16.52 9.86 -10.14
C LEU A 231 15.91 9.24 -8.88
N LEU A 232 16.27 8.00 -8.52
CA LEU A 232 15.79 7.40 -7.27
C LEU A 232 16.18 8.24 -6.06
N LYS A 233 17.43 8.72 -6.01
CA LYS A 233 17.89 9.60 -4.94
C LYS A 233 17.08 10.90 -4.86
N LYS A 234 16.79 11.53 -6.00
CA LYS A 234 16.08 12.82 -6.07
C LYS A 234 14.59 12.68 -5.77
N ILE A 235 13.99 11.56 -6.18
CA ILE A 235 12.54 11.37 -6.15
C ILE A 235 12.10 10.69 -4.87
N ASP A 236 12.76 9.60 -4.48
CA ASP A 236 12.38 8.82 -3.30
C ASP A 236 13.02 9.33 -2.01
N LEU A 237 14.12 10.08 -2.13
CA LEU A 237 14.87 10.63 -1.00
C LEU A 237 15.09 9.56 0.10
N PRO A 238 15.73 8.43 -0.25
CA PRO A 238 15.94 7.32 0.67
C PRO A 238 16.91 7.69 1.79
N LEU A 239 16.72 7.10 2.97
CA LEU A 239 17.61 7.25 4.12
C LEU A 239 18.85 6.35 4.04
N PHE A 240 18.74 5.22 3.35
CA PHE A 240 19.85 4.30 3.12
C PHE A 240 20.86 4.93 2.16
N SER A 241 22.16 4.71 2.41
CA SER A 241 23.23 5.16 1.50
C SER A 241 23.41 4.21 0.32
N ASP A 242 23.10 2.93 0.53
CA ASP A 242 23.09 1.79 -0.40
C ASP A 242 21.71 1.56 -1.03
N TYR A 243 20.89 2.62 -1.11
CA TYR A 243 19.48 2.56 -1.51
C TYR A 243 19.24 1.95 -2.91
N TRP A 244 20.18 2.14 -3.83
CA TRP A 244 20.09 1.61 -5.19
C TRP A 244 20.39 0.12 -5.20
N GLU A 245 21.47 -0.28 -4.54
CA GLU A 245 21.89 -1.67 -4.39
C GLU A 245 20.81 -2.48 -3.65
N ARG A 246 20.18 -1.89 -2.63
CA ARG A 246 19.02 -2.48 -1.94
C ARG A 246 17.80 -2.67 -2.83
N MET A 247 17.50 -1.70 -3.70
CA MET A 247 16.41 -1.81 -4.66
C MET A 247 16.66 -2.92 -5.67
N LEU A 248 17.86 -2.98 -6.27
CA LEU A 248 18.23 -4.06 -7.17
C LEU A 248 18.12 -5.42 -6.48
N LYS A 249 18.61 -5.53 -5.24
CA LYS A 249 18.52 -6.78 -4.47
C LYS A 249 17.08 -7.17 -4.13
N SER A 250 16.23 -6.18 -3.87
CA SER A 250 14.81 -6.36 -3.60
C SER A 250 14.08 -6.89 -4.84
N LEU A 251 14.45 -6.42 -6.04
CA LEU A 251 13.94 -6.94 -7.31
C LEU A 251 14.44 -8.37 -7.57
N GLU A 252 15.71 -8.68 -7.31
CA GLU A 252 16.22 -10.05 -7.38
C GLU A 252 15.47 -11.03 -6.46
N PHE A 253 15.06 -10.59 -5.27
CA PHE A 253 14.26 -11.43 -4.38
C PHE A 253 12.78 -11.47 -4.77
N LEU A 254 12.27 -10.42 -5.42
CA LEU A 254 10.92 -10.42 -5.99
C LEU A 254 10.79 -11.48 -7.10
N SER A 255 11.77 -11.60 -7.99
CA SER A 255 11.75 -12.59 -9.09
C SER A 255 11.81 -14.04 -8.61
N GLN A 256 12.24 -14.27 -7.37
CA GLN A 256 12.29 -15.60 -6.76
C GLN A 256 10.95 -16.03 -6.16
N LYS A 257 10.01 -15.09 -5.97
CA LYS A 257 8.68 -15.38 -5.42
C LYS A 257 7.86 -16.26 -6.37
N LYS A 258 6.97 -17.07 -5.79
CA LYS A 258 6.10 -18.01 -6.54
C LYS A 258 4.65 -17.55 -6.54
N GLU A 259 4.25 -16.85 -5.49
CA GLU A 259 3.00 -16.10 -5.40
C GLU A 259 2.96 -14.94 -6.41
N ARG A 260 1.79 -14.30 -6.53
CA ARG A 260 1.63 -13.19 -7.49
C ARG A 260 2.49 -11.99 -7.11
N THR A 261 3.22 -11.48 -8.09
CA THR A 261 4.08 -10.29 -7.91
C THR A 261 3.68 -9.16 -8.84
N CYS A 262 3.91 -7.93 -8.40
CA CYS A 262 3.65 -6.73 -9.17
C CYS A 262 4.77 -5.71 -8.95
N ILE A 263 5.28 -5.13 -10.03
CA ILE A 263 6.02 -3.86 -9.92
C ILE A 263 5.03 -2.73 -10.19
N ARG A 264 4.99 -1.72 -9.32
CA ARG A 264 4.18 -0.53 -9.52
C ARG A 264 5.06 0.68 -9.74
N LEU A 265 4.87 1.37 -10.85
CA LEU A 265 5.54 2.61 -11.19
C LEU A 265 4.61 3.78 -10.88
N THR A 266 5.03 4.71 -10.02
CA THR A 266 4.33 5.99 -9.83
C THR A 266 4.94 7.04 -10.75
N ILE A 267 4.31 7.29 -11.89
CA ILE A 267 4.80 8.23 -12.89
C ILE A 267 4.40 9.66 -12.53
N VAL A 268 5.39 10.52 -12.37
CA VAL A 268 5.28 11.94 -12.09
C VAL A 268 5.78 12.69 -13.32
N ASN A 269 4.88 13.45 -13.95
CA ASN A 269 5.17 14.16 -15.19
C ASN A 269 6.36 15.12 -15.02
N SER A 270 7.27 15.10 -15.99
CA SER A 270 8.51 15.88 -16.04
C SER A 270 9.53 15.57 -14.92
N LEU A 271 9.39 14.44 -14.22
CA LEU A 271 10.36 14.00 -13.19
C LEU A 271 10.91 12.61 -13.46
N ASN A 272 10.05 11.60 -13.68
CA ASN A 272 10.48 10.20 -13.90
C ASN A 272 9.84 9.53 -15.11
N ASP A 273 9.16 10.28 -15.96
CA ASP A 273 8.60 9.83 -17.24
C ASP A 273 9.65 9.78 -18.36
N VAL A 274 10.86 9.31 -18.01
CA VAL A 274 12.05 9.25 -18.86
C VAL A 274 12.66 7.85 -18.84
N GLU A 275 13.59 7.57 -19.76
CA GLU A 275 14.38 6.33 -19.81
C GLU A 275 13.53 5.04 -19.72
N PRO A 276 12.54 4.84 -20.60
CA PRO A 276 11.68 3.65 -20.58
C PRO A 276 12.45 2.32 -20.69
N GLU A 277 13.62 2.33 -21.35
CA GLU A 277 14.54 1.19 -21.43
C GLU A 277 15.09 0.78 -20.06
N ASN A 278 15.39 1.74 -19.18
CA ASN A 278 15.92 1.46 -17.85
C ASN A 278 14.82 0.95 -16.91
N TYR A 279 13.60 1.47 -17.04
CA TYR A 279 12.43 0.85 -16.39
C TYR A 279 12.23 -0.60 -16.84
N ALA A 280 12.36 -0.88 -18.14
CA ALA A 280 12.23 -2.24 -18.65
C ALA A 280 13.30 -3.18 -18.08
N GLN A 281 14.55 -2.73 -17.95
CA GLN A 281 15.62 -3.50 -17.31
C GLN A 281 15.30 -3.82 -15.85
N LEU A 282 14.80 -2.86 -15.08
CA LEU A 282 14.38 -3.08 -13.68
C LEU A 282 13.18 -4.04 -13.60
N ILE A 283 12.24 -3.93 -14.53
CA ILE A 283 11.10 -4.85 -14.62
C ILE A 283 11.59 -6.28 -14.94
N GLN A 284 12.50 -6.43 -15.89
CA GLN A 284 13.09 -7.74 -16.22
C GLN A 284 13.86 -8.33 -15.03
N LEU A 285 14.59 -7.52 -14.27
CA LEU A 285 15.29 -7.95 -13.07
C LEU A 285 14.34 -8.50 -11.99
N GLY A 286 13.22 -7.80 -11.76
CA GLY A 286 12.21 -8.21 -10.79
C GLY A 286 11.25 -9.30 -11.29
N ASP A 287 11.25 -9.54 -12.60
CA ASP A 287 10.44 -10.53 -13.32
C ASP A 287 8.98 -10.66 -12.83
N PRO A 288 8.24 -9.55 -12.57
CA PRO A 288 6.95 -9.63 -11.89
C PRO A 288 5.86 -10.20 -12.79
N ASP A 289 4.81 -10.77 -12.21
CA ASP A 289 3.64 -11.19 -12.99
C ASP A 289 2.93 -10.02 -13.69
N PHE A 290 2.89 -8.87 -13.01
CA PHE A 290 2.20 -7.67 -13.45
C PHE A 290 3.05 -6.41 -13.31
N VAL A 291 2.78 -5.42 -14.16
CA VAL A 291 3.29 -4.06 -13.98
C VAL A 291 2.12 -3.09 -13.97
N GLU A 292 1.96 -2.34 -12.88
CA GLU A 292 1.03 -1.23 -12.80
C GLU A 292 1.79 0.06 -13.12
N VAL A 293 1.48 0.72 -14.24
CA VAL A 293 2.00 2.06 -14.52
C VAL A 293 0.93 3.06 -14.16
N LYS A 294 1.17 3.84 -13.11
CA LYS A 294 0.18 4.70 -12.48
C LYS A 294 0.64 6.13 -12.41
N GLY A 295 -0.18 7.05 -12.90
CA GLY A 295 0.03 8.48 -12.74
C GLY A 295 -0.04 8.90 -11.27
N TYR A 296 0.91 9.73 -10.86
CA TYR A 296 0.83 10.49 -9.62
C TYR A 296 -0.49 11.27 -9.56
N MET A 297 -1.03 11.43 -8.35
CA MET A 297 -2.25 12.18 -8.07
C MET A 297 -1.92 13.32 -7.09
N PHE A 298 -2.33 14.55 -7.42
CA PHE A 298 -2.01 15.76 -6.65
C PHE A 298 -2.79 15.86 -5.33
N VAL A 299 -2.36 15.11 -4.30
CA VAL A 299 -3.08 14.95 -3.02
C VAL A 299 -2.18 14.97 -1.78
N GLY A 300 -2.76 15.27 -0.62
CA GLY A 300 -2.03 15.28 0.67
C GLY A 300 -0.89 16.31 0.71
N ASP A 301 0.17 16.00 1.44
CA ASP A 301 1.31 16.93 1.61
C ASP A 301 2.27 16.94 0.41
N SER A 302 2.10 16.03 -0.57
CA SER A 302 2.86 16.08 -1.83
C SER A 302 2.65 17.41 -2.58
N ARG A 303 1.50 18.06 -2.34
CA ARG A 303 1.15 19.39 -2.88
C ARG A 303 2.04 20.52 -2.38
N GLN A 304 2.85 20.28 -1.34
CA GLN A 304 3.86 21.22 -0.86
C GLN A 304 5.21 21.05 -1.57
N ARG A 305 5.37 19.98 -2.37
CA ARG A 305 6.62 19.57 -3.02
C ARG A 305 6.54 19.55 -4.54
N LEU A 306 5.35 19.25 -5.05
CA LEU A 306 5.05 19.13 -6.47
C LEU A 306 3.97 20.14 -6.85
N ASN A 307 3.77 20.32 -8.16
CA ASN A 307 2.71 21.14 -8.74
C ASN A 307 1.63 20.25 -9.38
N LYS A 308 0.48 20.84 -9.67
CA LYS A 308 -0.63 20.14 -10.35
C LYS A 308 -0.20 19.58 -11.72
N ASP A 309 0.69 20.28 -12.42
CA ASP A 309 1.19 19.87 -13.74
C ASP A 309 2.09 18.63 -13.69
N ASN A 310 2.61 18.27 -12.51
CA ASN A 310 3.31 17.01 -12.31
C ASN A 310 2.36 15.80 -12.30
N MET A 311 1.04 16.01 -12.28
CA MET A 311 0.02 14.96 -12.34
C MET A 311 -0.26 14.60 -13.81
N PRO A 312 0.32 13.50 -14.36
CA PRO A 312 0.22 13.19 -15.79
C PRO A 312 -1.23 12.93 -16.21
N TRP A 313 -1.59 13.23 -17.45
CA TRP A 313 -2.88 12.78 -17.99
C TRP A 313 -2.87 11.26 -18.15
N HIS A 314 -4.06 10.66 -18.30
CA HIS A 314 -4.13 9.20 -18.48
C HIS A 314 -3.47 8.78 -19.80
N GLU A 315 -3.61 9.59 -20.83
CA GLU A 315 -3.02 9.41 -22.15
C GLU A 315 -1.48 9.42 -22.09
N ASP A 316 -0.90 10.25 -21.22
CA ASP A 316 0.55 10.30 -20.98
C ASP A 316 1.04 8.99 -20.35
N VAL A 317 0.27 8.46 -19.38
CA VAL A 317 0.55 7.16 -18.75
C VAL A 317 0.51 6.05 -19.81
N VAL A 318 -0.54 5.99 -20.64
CA VAL A 318 -0.66 5.01 -21.74
C VAL A 318 0.52 5.13 -22.71
N ALA A 319 0.86 6.35 -23.13
CA ALA A 319 1.95 6.59 -24.06
C ALA A 319 3.30 6.16 -23.49
N PHE A 320 3.56 6.44 -22.21
CA PHE A 320 4.79 6.02 -21.53
C PHE A 320 4.85 4.50 -21.36
N SER A 321 3.75 3.85 -20.97
CA SER A 321 3.68 2.39 -20.89
C SER A 321 3.95 1.70 -22.23
N LYS A 322 3.45 2.24 -23.34
CA LYS A 322 3.77 1.74 -24.68
C LYS A 322 5.24 1.88 -25.05
N LYS A 323 5.94 2.90 -24.53
CA LYS A 323 7.40 3.03 -24.72
C LYS A 323 8.15 1.95 -23.94
N ILE A 324 7.77 1.69 -22.69
CA ILE A 324 8.36 0.61 -21.86
C ILE A 324 8.14 -0.76 -22.53
N LEU A 325 6.93 -1.03 -23.02
CA LEU A 325 6.58 -2.31 -23.66
C LEU A 325 7.45 -2.66 -24.88
N LYS A 326 8.04 -1.68 -25.57
CA LYS A 326 8.97 -1.95 -26.69
C LYS A 326 10.17 -2.82 -26.27
N PHE A 327 10.50 -2.82 -24.97
CA PHE A 327 11.61 -3.57 -24.39
C PHE A 327 11.15 -4.78 -23.56
N LEU A 328 9.83 -5.03 -23.47
CA LEU A 328 9.24 -6.10 -22.66
C LEU A 328 8.37 -7.03 -23.54
N PRO A 329 8.99 -7.87 -24.41
CA PRO A 329 8.25 -8.70 -25.37
C PRO A 329 7.32 -9.73 -24.71
N ASP A 330 7.58 -10.10 -23.45
CA ASP A 330 6.78 -11.05 -22.68
C ASP A 330 5.57 -10.43 -21.99
N TYR A 331 5.39 -9.10 -22.09
CA TYR A 331 4.28 -8.37 -21.48
C TYR A 331 3.35 -7.77 -22.54
N GLU A 332 2.10 -7.53 -22.14
CA GLU A 332 1.11 -6.84 -22.94
C GLU A 332 0.31 -5.86 -22.08
N LEU A 333 -0.16 -4.74 -22.66
CA LEU A 333 -1.12 -3.84 -22.00
C LEU A 333 -2.51 -4.45 -22.15
N ILE A 334 -3.09 -4.89 -21.04
CA ILE A 334 -4.34 -5.68 -21.06
C ILE A 334 -5.53 -4.95 -20.46
N SER A 335 -5.31 -3.90 -19.67
CA SER A 335 -6.38 -3.17 -19.01
C SER A 335 -5.95 -1.77 -18.61
N GLU A 336 -6.93 -0.91 -18.35
CA GLU A 336 -6.73 0.45 -17.87
C GLU A 336 -7.90 0.96 -17.05
N HIS A 337 -7.64 1.94 -16.19
CA HIS A 337 -8.65 2.61 -15.40
C HIS A 337 -8.41 4.12 -15.37
N ILE A 338 -9.04 4.82 -16.33
CA ILE A 338 -8.92 6.27 -16.55
C ILE A 338 -9.07 7.09 -15.26
N PRO A 339 -10.09 6.87 -14.40
CA PRO A 339 -10.26 7.71 -13.20
C PRO A 339 -9.11 7.59 -12.19
N SER A 340 -8.33 6.51 -12.22
CA SER A 340 -7.15 6.30 -11.39
C SER A 340 -5.84 6.54 -12.14
N ARG A 341 -5.90 6.90 -13.44
CA ARG A 341 -4.76 7.14 -14.33
C ARG A 341 -3.75 6.00 -14.30
N VAL A 342 -4.23 4.78 -14.49
CA VAL A 342 -3.40 3.58 -14.37
C VAL A 342 -3.68 2.60 -15.50
N VAL A 343 -2.64 1.96 -15.98
CA VAL A 343 -2.72 0.82 -16.90
C VAL A 343 -2.11 -0.43 -16.24
N LEU A 344 -2.58 -1.59 -16.69
CA LEU A 344 -2.06 -2.89 -16.31
C LEU A 344 -1.31 -3.50 -17.48
N LEU A 345 -0.05 -3.81 -17.25
CA LEU A 345 0.72 -4.72 -18.08
C LEU A 345 0.73 -6.10 -17.42
N ALA A 346 0.54 -7.16 -18.19
CA ALA A 346 0.57 -8.53 -17.67
C ALA A 346 1.52 -9.39 -18.51
N LYS A 347 2.21 -10.34 -17.85
CA LYS A 347 2.97 -11.36 -18.56
C LYS A 347 2.04 -12.23 -19.41
N LYS A 348 2.46 -12.56 -20.63
CA LYS A 348 1.73 -13.43 -21.57
C LYS A 348 1.43 -14.82 -21.03
N LYS A 349 2.13 -15.30 -20.00
CA LYS A 349 1.79 -16.57 -19.32
C LYS A 349 0.37 -16.57 -18.71
N PHE A 350 -0.22 -15.40 -18.48
CA PHE A 350 -1.62 -15.27 -18.01
C PHE A 350 -2.63 -15.26 -19.16
N PHE A 351 -2.18 -15.29 -20.42
CA PHE A 351 -3.05 -15.51 -21.58
C PHE A 351 -3.11 -17.01 -21.87
N VAL A 352 -4.18 -17.65 -21.41
CA VAL A 352 -4.34 -19.11 -21.40
C VAL A 352 -5.64 -19.45 -22.13
N ASP A 353 -5.57 -20.38 -23.09
CA ASP A 353 -6.73 -20.83 -23.90
C ASP A 353 -7.41 -19.69 -24.68
N GLY A 354 -6.64 -18.71 -25.14
CA GLY A 354 -7.17 -17.56 -25.90
C GLY A 354 -7.79 -16.47 -25.03
N GLU A 355 -7.69 -16.56 -23.70
CA GLU A 355 -8.28 -15.61 -22.77
C GLU A 355 -7.26 -15.13 -21.72
N TRP A 356 -7.35 -13.85 -21.33
CA TRP A 356 -6.61 -13.34 -20.20
C TRP A 356 -7.20 -13.86 -18.89
N LYS A 357 -6.35 -14.39 -18.01
CA LYS A 357 -6.71 -14.91 -16.68
C LYS A 357 -5.94 -14.17 -15.59
N THR A 358 -6.26 -12.90 -15.38
CA THR A 358 -5.60 -12.02 -14.39
C THR A 358 -6.39 -11.81 -13.12
N TRP A 359 -7.67 -12.15 -13.08
CA TRP A 359 -8.45 -12.11 -11.85
C TRP A 359 -7.99 -13.18 -10.87
N ILE A 360 -8.18 -12.91 -9.59
CA ILE A 360 -7.75 -13.80 -8.51
C ILE A 360 -8.91 -14.74 -8.18
N ASP A 361 -8.64 -16.04 -8.18
CA ASP A 361 -9.52 -17.04 -7.59
C ASP A 361 -9.29 -17.07 -6.08
N PHE A 362 -10.03 -16.23 -5.33
CA PHE A 362 -9.84 -16.11 -3.88
C PHE A 362 -10.12 -17.41 -3.12
N GLU A 363 -11.05 -18.24 -3.60
CA GLU A 363 -11.36 -19.52 -2.97
C GLU A 363 -10.26 -20.55 -3.20
N LYS A 364 -9.71 -20.61 -4.42
CA LYS A 364 -8.53 -21.45 -4.68
C LYS A 364 -7.32 -20.95 -3.90
N TRP A 365 -7.09 -19.64 -3.85
CA TRP A 365 -6.03 -19.04 -3.04
C TRP A 365 -6.14 -19.49 -1.58
N GLU A 366 -7.32 -19.37 -0.97
CA GLU A 366 -7.57 -19.76 0.43
C GLU A 366 -7.31 -21.26 0.65
N LYS A 367 -7.73 -22.11 -0.27
CA LYS A 367 -7.42 -23.55 -0.21
C LYS A 367 -5.91 -23.81 -0.30
N LEU A 368 -5.23 -23.17 -1.26
CA LEU A 368 -3.81 -23.39 -1.52
C LEU A 368 -2.93 -22.92 -0.36
N ILE A 369 -3.14 -21.70 0.13
CA ILE A 369 -2.33 -21.12 1.21
C ILE A 369 -2.42 -21.91 2.52
N ASN A 370 -3.53 -22.62 2.73
CA ASN A 370 -3.76 -23.47 3.90
C ASN A 370 -3.40 -24.95 3.67
N SER A 371 -3.02 -25.34 2.45
CA SER A 371 -2.83 -26.77 2.08
C SER A 371 -1.41 -27.32 2.26
N GLU A 372 -0.45 -26.52 2.77
CA GLU A 372 0.99 -26.82 2.83
C GLU A 372 1.65 -27.21 1.48
N LYS A 373 0.89 -27.22 0.38
CA LYS A 373 1.37 -27.55 -0.96
C LYS A 373 2.07 -26.35 -1.60
N ASN A 374 3.08 -26.64 -2.39
CA ASN A 374 3.68 -25.65 -3.28
C ASN A 374 2.67 -25.24 -4.35
N PHE A 375 2.61 -23.95 -4.64
CA PHE A 375 1.78 -23.39 -5.70
C PHE A 375 2.47 -22.17 -6.33
N THR A 376 1.94 -21.74 -7.46
CA THR A 376 2.39 -20.60 -8.24
C THR A 376 1.24 -19.65 -8.52
N SER A 377 1.55 -18.47 -9.04
CA SER A 377 0.54 -17.47 -9.40
C SER A 377 -0.51 -17.90 -10.43
N LEU A 378 -0.25 -18.97 -11.20
CA LEU A 378 -1.19 -19.53 -12.18
C LEU A 378 -2.23 -20.48 -11.55
N ASP A 379 -2.00 -20.99 -10.35
CA ASP A 379 -2.87 -22.01 -9.72
C ASP A 379 -4.18 -21.43 -9.16
N PHE A 380 -4.27 -20.10 -9.04
CA PHE A 380 -5.41 -19.39 -8.47
C PHE A 380 -5.84 -18.20 -9.33
N VAL A 381 -5.95 -18.41 -10.65
CA VAL A 381 -6.44 -17.41 -11.60
C VAL A 381 -7.89 -17.65 -12.01
N LYS A 382 -8.61 -16.55 -12.26
CA LYS A 382 -9.91 -16.51 -12.94
C LYS A 382 -9.79 -15.69 -14.22
N LYS A 383 -10.70 -15.95 -15.17
CA LYS A 383 -10.86 -15.16 -16.38
C LYS A 383 -10.96 -13.67 -16.05
N THR A 384 -10.17 -12.86 -16.73
CA THR A 384 -10.32 -11.41 -16.73
C THR A 384 -11.57 -11.07 -17.51
N PRO A 385 -12.53 -10.33 -16.94
CA PRO A 385 -13.68 -9.88 -17.69
C PRO A 385 -13.22 -9.08 -18.91
N SER A 386 -13.86 -9.32 -20.05
CA SER A 386 -13.63 -8.62 -21.31
C SER A 386 -14.28 -7.24 -21.24
N VAL A 387 -13.72 -6.37 -20.40
CA VAL A 387 -14.11 -4.98 -20.29
C VAL A 387 -13.14 -4.18 -21.13
N GLY A 388 -13.63 -3.59 -22.22
CA GLY A 388 -12.79 -2.95 -23.24
C GLY A 388 -11.70 -2.06 -22.62
N ILE A 389 -10.48 -2.13 -23.17
CA ILE A 389 -9.54 -1.00 -23.06
C ILE A 389 -10.31 0.17 -23.65
N SER A 390 -10.55 1.21 -22.87
CA SER A 390 -11.26 2.40 -23.31
C SER A 390 -10.44 3.09 -24.40
N GLY A 391 -10.60 2.63 -25.63
CA GLY A 391 -10.03 3.24 -26.82
C GLY A 391 -10.63 4.63 -27.02
N ARG A 392 -10.19 5.62 -26.24
CA ARG A 392 -10.44 7.02 -26.55
C ARG A 392 -9.37 7.47 -27.50
N LYS A 393 -9.81 7.66 -28.74
CA LYS A 393 -9.08 8.25 -29.86
C LYS A 393 -8.22 9.43 -29.41
N ILE A 394 -7.02 9.43 -29.97
CA ILE A 394 -5.97 10.44 -29.87
C ILE A 394 -6.54 11.84 -30.13
N LYS A 395 -6.40 12.73 -29.13
CA LYS A 395 -6.33 14.21 -29.13
C LYS A 395 -7.30 15.09 -29.93
N GLU A 396 -7.97 14.65 -30.99
CA GLU A 396 -8.74 15.54 -31.89
C GLU A 396 -10.22 15.73 -31.48
N GLU A 397 -10.80 14.82 -30.70
CA GLU A 397 -12.22 14.92 -30.27
C GLU A 397 -12.41 15.57 -28.89
N VAL A 398 -11.34 15.76 -28.10
CA VAL A 398 -11.39 16.25 -26.71
C VAL A 398 -11.78 17.73 -26.62
N GLU A 399 -11.62 18.50 -27.70
CA GLU A 399 -11.97 19.94 -27.69
C GLU A 399 -13.47 20.23 -27.83
N LYS A 400 -14.32 19.26 -28.20
CA LYS A 400 -15.72 19.55 -28.57
C LYS A 400 -16.82 19.22 -27.57
N LYS A 401 -16.54 18.59 -26.41
CA LYS A 401 -17.60 18.31 -25.42
C LYS A 401 -17.20 18.67 -24.00
N LYS A 402 -17.61 19.87 -23.56
CA LYS A 402 -17.74 20.22 -22.14
C LYS A 402 -18.88 19.37 -21.53
N GLY A 403 -18.53 18.21 -21.01
CA GLY A 403 -19.43 17.33 -20.28
C GLY A 403 -18.64 16.16 -19.74
N ILE A 404 -18.48 16.10 -18.42
CA ILE A 404 -17.80 15.01 -17.73
C ILE A 404 -18.57 13.72 -18.03
N TYR A 405 -17.96 12.82 -18.79
CA TYR A 405 -18.46 11.47 -19.01
C TYR A 405 -17.76 10.51 -18.04
N VAL A 406 -18.48 10.10 -17.00
CA VAL A 406 -18.17 8.93 -16.18
C VAL A 406 -19.18 7.87 -16.58
N ASN A 407 -18.71 6.75 -17.14
CA ASN A 407 -19.56 5.59 -17.33
C ASN A 407 -19.67 4.87 -15.98
N GLU A 408 -20.86 4.92 -15.37
CA GLU A 408 -21.17 4.28 -14.08
C GLU A 408 -21.80 2.89 -14.24
N GLU A 409 -22.04 2.44 -15.48
CA GLU A 409 -22.40 1.06 -15.83
C GLU A 409 -21.14 0.38 -16.39
N THR A 410 -20.31 -0.10 -15.48
CA THR A 410 -19.13 -0.88 -15.82
C THR A 410 -19.59 -2.34 -15.98
N GLU A 411 -19.45 -2.93 -17.17
CA GLU A 411 -19.69 -4.36 -17.47
C GLU A 411 -19.07 -5.28 -16.38
N GLU A 412 -18.02 -4.81 -15.69
CA GLU A 412 -17.39 -5.43 -14.52
C GLU A 412 -18.36 -5.73 -13.35
N LEU A 413 -19.32 -4.84 -13.08
CA LEU A 413 -20.30 -5.01 -11.99
C LEU A 413 -21.45 -5.94 -12.41
N GLU A 414 -21.81 -5.94 -13.69
CA GLU A 414 -22.83 -6.83 -14.26
C GLU A 414 -22.30 -8.27 -14.33
N PHE A 415 -21.08 -8.46 -14.84
CA PHE A 415 -20.36 -9.74 -14.80
C PHE A 415 -20.30 -10.32 -13.38
N TRP A 416 -20.06 -9.49 -12.37
CA TRP A 416 -20.04 -9.94 -10.97
C TRP A 416 -21.42 -10.40 -10.47
N LYS A 417 -22.49 -9.73 -10.89
CA LYS A 417 -23.86 -10.11 -10.52
C LYS A 417 -24.26 -11.43 -11.19
N GLU A 418 -23.99 -11.58 -12.49
CA GLU A 418 -24.32 -12.78 -13.27
C GLU A 418 -23.65 -14.05 -12.71
N ASN A 419 -22.38 -13.97 -12.33
CA ASN A 419 -21.65 -15.14 -11.80
C ASN A 419 -22.01 -15.52 -10.35
N LYS A 420 -22.74 -14.67 -9.61
CA LYS A 420 -23.25 -15.05 -8.27
C LYS A 420 -24.45 -15.98 -8.38
N ASP A 421 -25.30 -15.79 -9.39
CA ASP A 421 -26.52 -16.56 -9.54
C ASP A 421 -26.23 -18.03 -9.92
N ASP A 422 -25.13 -18.31 -10.63
CA ASP A 422 -24.71 -19.69 -10.92
C ASP A 422 -24.12 -20.43 -9.71
N SER A 423 -23.45 -19.72 -8.78
CA SER A 423 -22.94 -20.33 -7.54
C SER A 423 -24.02 -20.70 -6.50
N SER A 424 -25.28 -20.28 -6.74
CA SER A 424 -26.41 -20.58 -5.87
C SER A 424 -27.25 -21.79 -6.32
N LYS A 425 -26.87 -22.46 -7.42
CA LYS A 425 -27.62 -23.61 -7.97
C LYS A 425 -27.14 -24.99 -7.50
N ASP A 426 -26.02 -25.09 -6.78
CA ASP A 426 -25.45 -26.38 -6.34
C ASP A 426 -25.72 -26.72 -4.86
N SER A 427 -26.80 -26.21 -4.26
CA SER A 427 -27.19 -26.59 -2.89
C SER A 427 -28.65 -27.03 -2.75
N ASN A 428 -29.18 -27.74 -3.74
CA ASN A 428 -30.42 -28.50 -3.61
C ASN A 428 -30.21 -29.91 -4.18
N ASP A 429 -29.45 -30.72 -3.46
CA ASP A 429 -29.61 -32.17 -3.52
C ASP A 429 -29.24 -32.73 -2.15
N ASP A 430 -30.27 -32.95 -1.32
CA ASP A 430 -30.29 -34.01 -0.31
C ASP A 430 -31.77 -34.35 -0.08
N GLY A 431 -32.16 -35.47 -0.67
CA GLY A 431 -33.46 -36.09 -0.47
C GLY A 431 -33.58 -36.76 0.91
N CYS A 432 -34.85 -36.93 1.30
CA CYS A 432 -35.39 -37.54 2.51
C CYS A 432 -35.29 -36.74 3.82
#